data_AF-A0A818L557-F1
#
_entry.id   AF-A0A818L557-F1
#
_cell.length_a   1.000
_cell.length_b   1.000
_cell.length_c   1.000
_cell.angle_alpha   90.00
_cell.angle_beta   90.00
_cell.angle_gamma   90.00
#
_symmetry.space_group_name_H-M   'P 1'
#
loop_
_entity.id
_entity.type
_entity.pdbx_description
1 polymer ?
#
loop_
_entity_poly.entity_id
_entity_poly.type
_entity_poly.pdbx_seq_one_letter_code
_entity_poly.pdbx_strand_id
1 'polypeptide(L)'
;MPDPLFEIKYPLTREDAFKKLNKESDFIFDFYHPRDIDIIKGADAGLTVRAKGTNFPLLIHNSLAISLSKVNPCGMILPHLHPRAAQVYYIIKGKFEFGFIQENGANYVQHTIQEGQGTVFSQGALHYFINNECQEASLVAVTNSEDPGRIDVVDALFNVFPQSTLIATLNGQNPTINRSIIQTIDPAKGTPECRRRCKLS
;
A
#
# COMPACT_ATOMS: atom_id res chain seq x y z
N MET A 1 -18.45 28.22 1.20
CA MET A 1 -18.04 27.83 -0.17
C MET A 1 -18.00 26.31 -0.22
N PRO A 2 -18.45 25.66 -1.30
CA PRO A 2 -18.31 24.21 -1.43
C PRO A 2 -16.83 23.81 -1.42
N ASP A 3 -16.56 22.58 -0.96
CA ASP A 3 -15.22 21.98 -0.99
C ASP A 3 -14.69 21.97 -2.43
N PRO A 4 -13.49 22.53 -2.72
CA PRO A 4 -12.90 22.48 -4.05
C PRO A 4 -12.86 21.08 -4.67
N LEU A 5 -12.69 20.03 -3.86
CA LEU A 5 -12.72 18.64 -4.33
C LEU A 5 -14.11 18.21 -4.81
N PHE A 6 -15.17 18.77 -4.24
CA PHE A 6 -16.54 18.48 -4.67
C PHE A 6 -16.78 19.01 -6.10
N GLU A 7 -16.34 20.23 -6.39
CA GLU A 7 -16.48 20.82 -7.72
C GLU A 7 -15.62 20.11 -8.77
N ILE A 8 -14.46 19.57 -8.37
CA ILE A 8 -13.62 18.75 -9.27
C ILE A 8 -14.24 17.36 -9.47
N LYS A 9 -14.85 16.75 -8.45
CA LYS A 9 -15.42 15.40 -8.52
C LYS A 9 -16.75 15.34 -9.27
N TYR A 10 -17.57 16.38 -9.19
CA TYR A 10 -18.88 16.45 -9.84
C TYR A 10 -18.98 17.66 -10.78
N PRO A 11 -18.12 17.75 -11.81
CA PRO A 11 -18.21 18.83 -12.77
C PRO A 11 -19.31 18.55 -13.79
N LEU A 12 -19.75 19.58 -14.53
CA LEU A 12 -20.60 19.37 -15.70
C LEU A 12 -19.80 18.74 -16.86
N THR A 13 -18.52 19.12 -17.01
CA THR A 13 -17.60 18.60 -18.04
C THR A 13 -16.19 18.40 -17.50
N ARG A 14 -15.33 17.65 -18.23
CA ARG A 14 -13.90 17.56 -17.88
C ARG A 14 -13.19 18.91 -17.95
N GLU A 15 -13.64 19.78 -18.86
CA GLU A 15 -13.13 21.16 -18.97
C GLU A 15 -13.43 21.95 -17.70
N ASP A 16 -14.65 21.83 -17.15
CA ASP A 16 -15.04 22.54 -15.93
C ASP A 16 -14.24 22.10 -14.72
N ALA A 17 -13.96 20.80 -14.58
CA ALA A 17 -13.04 20.30 -13.56
C ALA A 17 -11.61 20.83 -13.77
N PHE A 18 -11.12 20.81 -15.01
CA PHE A 18 -9.75 21.25 -15.30
C PHE A 18 -9.54 22.74 -15.02
N LYS A 19 -10.56 23.59 -15.26
CA LYS A 19 -10.53 25.02 -14.89
C LYS A 19 -10.38 25.29 -13.39
N LYS A 20 -10.64 24.29 -12.54
CA LYS A 20 -10.45 24.39 -11.08
C LYS A 20 -9.02 24.09 -10.66
N LEU A 21 -8.22 23.47 -11.52
CA LEU A 21 -6.80 23.19 -11.30
C LEU A 21 -5.99 24.39 -11.77
N ASN A 22 -5.28 25.06 -10.87
CA ASN A 22 -4.56 26.30 -11.19
C ASN A 22 -3.25 26.49 -10.43
N LYS A 23 -2.88 25.56 -9.55
CA LYS A 23 -1.60 25.55 -8.84
C LYS A 23 -0.68 24.52 -9.47
N GLU A 24 0.62 24.75 -9.43
CA GLU A 24 1.61 23.76 -9.88
C GLU A 24 1.41 22.39 -9.19
N SER A 25 1.08 22.40 -7.90
CA SER A 25 0.78 21.20 -7.11
C SER A 25 -0.46 20.42 -7.59
N ASP A 26 -1.33 21.03 -8.39
CA ASP A 26 -2.45 20.33 -9.01
C ASP A 26 -1.99 19.47 -10.18
N PHE A 27 -0.82 19.75 -10.76
CA PHE A 27 -0.28 19.08 -11.95
C PHE A 27 0.98 18.26 -11.68
N ILE A 28 1.72 18.59 -10.63
CA ILE A 28 2.96 17.92 -10.24
C ILE A 28 2.86 17.47 -8.79
N PHE A 29 3.10 16.17 -8.56
CA PHE A 29 3.21 15.60 -7.22
C PHE A 29 4.66 15.16 -6.98
N ASP A 30 5.35 15.82 -6.06
CA ASP A 30 6.72 15.49 -5.69
C ASP A 30 6.75 14.38 -4.63
N PHE A 31 7.04 13.16 -5.06
CA PHE A 31 7.16 11.99 -4.18
C PHE A 31 8.41 12.00 -3.30
N TYR A 32 9.40 12.85 -3.59
CA TYR A 32 10.63 13.00 -2.81
C TYR A 32 10.54 14.13 -1.78
N HIS A 33 9.65 15.10 -1.99
CA HIS A 33 9.31 16.16 -1.03
C HIS A 33 7.81 16.20 -0.69
N PRO A 34 7.21 15.09 -0.21
CA PRO A 34 5.79 15.04 0.09
C PRO A 34 5.45 15.80 1.38
N ARG A 35 4.17 16.11 1.54
CA ARG A 35 3.65 16.61 2.82
C ARG A 35 3.60 15.45 3.82
N ASP A 36 3.80 15.72 5.11
CA ASP A 36 3.81 14.68 6.15
C ASP A 36 2.55 13.80 6.17
N ILE A 37 1.38 14.38 5.89
CA ILE A 37 0.09 13.67 5.85
C ILE A 37 -0.01 12.64 4.71
N ASP A 38 0.82 12.78 3.67
CA ASP A 38 0.86 11.87 2.52
C ASP A 38 1.81 10.69 2.76
N ILE A 39 2.59 10.73 3.84
CA ILE A 39 3.58 9.73 4.22
C ILE A 39 2.95 8.74 5.21
N ILE A 40 2.97 7.46 4.85
CA ILE A 40 2.77 6.36 5.79
C ILE A 40 4.16 5.92 6.26
N LYS A 41 4.44 6.08 7.56
CA LYS A 41 5.70 5.64 8.16
C LYS A 41 5.52 4.28 8.80
N GLY A 42 6.43 3.39 8.48
CA GLY A 42 6.42 2.00 8.90
C GLY A 42 7.56 1.68 9.84
N ALA A 43 7.45 2.00 11.13
CA ALA A 43 8.54 1.89 12.13
C ALA A 43 9.92 2.17 11.51
N ASP A 44 10.87 1.25 11.66
CA ASP A 44 12.20 1.28 11.01
C ASP A 44 12.22 0.54 9.66
N ALA A 45 11.08 0.10 9.16
CA ALA A 45 10.94 -0.72 7.96
C ALA A 45 10.77 0.09 6.66
N GLY A 46 10.55 1.40 6.77
CA GLY A 46 10.54 2.32 5.63
C GLY A 46 9.31 3.22 5.62
N LEU A 47 8.96 3.69 4.43
CA LEU A 47 7.83 4.58 4.22
C LEU A 47 7.17 4.37 2.87
N THR A 48 5.90 4.77 2.79
CA THR A 48 5.15 4.86 1.53
C THR A 48 4.54 6.25 1.41
N VAL A 49 4.75 6.89 0.27
CA VAL A 49 4.12 8.16 -0.11
C VAL A 49 2.98 7.86 -1.08
N ARG A 50 1.78 8.38 -0.85
CA ARG A 50 0.61 8.12 -1.70
C ARG A 50 0.05 9.40 -2.31
N ALA A 51 -0.19 9.38 -3.60
CA ALA A 51 -1.00 10.34 -4.34
C ALA A 51 -2.31 9.68 -4.78
N LYS A 52 -3.44 10.28 -4.38
CA LYS A 52 -4.82 9.85 -4.63
C LYS A 52 -5.70 11.08 -4.88
N GLY A 53 -6.96 10.89 -5.27
CA GLY A 53 -7.83 12.01 -5.65
C GLY A 53 -7.95 13.14 -4.61
N THR A 54 -7.82 12.84 -3.31
CA THR A 54 -7.93 13.86 -2.25
C THR A 54 -6.69 14.72 -2.04
N ASN A 55 -5.52 14.31 -2.53
CA ASN A 55 -4.27 15.06 -2.37
C ASN A 55 -3.53 15.36 -3.67
N PHE A 56 -3.94 14.74 -4.78
CA PHE A 56 -3.50 15.08 -6.12
C PHE A 56 -4.73 15.09 -7.04
N PRO A 57 -5.47 16.22 -7.09
CA PRO A 57 -6.80 16.26 -7.71
C PRO A 57 -6.84 15.93 -9.19
N LEU A 58 -5.72 16.06 -9.93
CA LEU A 58 -5.64 15.64 -11.34
C LEU A 58 -5.87 14.14 -11.53
N LEU A 59 -5.72 13.34 -10.49
CA LEU A 59 -6.06 11.92 -10.52
C LEU A 59 -7.58 11.67 -10.59
N ILE A 60 -8.40 12.63 -10.15
CA ILE A 60 -9.86 12.58 -10.27
C ILE A 60 -10.21 12.52 -11.78
N HIS A 61 -11.16 11.66 -12.15
CA HIS A 61 -11.57 11.36 -13.54
C HIS A 61 -10.52 10.66 -14.42
N ASN A 62 -9.32 10.40 -13.90
CA ASN A 62 -8.36 9.52 -14.56
C ASN A 62 -8.38 8.12 -13.96
N SER A 63 -9.06 7.93 -12.81
CA SER A 63 -9.16 6.63 -12.12
C SER A 63 -7.80 6.03 -11.86
N LEU A 64 -6.89 6.86 -11.32
CA LEU A 64 -5.53 6.45 -10.99
C LEU A 64 -5.17 6.89 -9.58
N ALA A 65 -4.40 6.09 -8.87
CA ALA A 65 -3.63 6.54 -7.71
C ALA A 65 -2.23 5.94 -7.78
N ILE A 66 -1.26 6.69 -7.27
CA ILE A 66 0.17 6.38 -7.40
C ILE A 66 0.77 6.32 -6.00
N SER A 67 1.66 5.37 -5.76
CA SER A 67 2.45 5.32 -4.53
C SER A 67 3.91 5.03 -4.80
N LEU A 68 4.79 5.70 -4.06
CA LEU A 68 6.21 5.38 -3.99
C LEU A 68 6.50 4.76 -2.62
N SER A 69 7.03 3.55 -2.60
CA SER A 69 7.47 2.89 -1.35
C SER A 69 8.99 2.76 -1.33
N LYS A 70 9.58 3.17 -0.20
CA LYS A 70 10.97 2.87 0.17
C LYS A 70 10.93 1.89 1.33
N VAL A 71 11.51 0.73 1.13
CA VAL A 71 11.49 -0.36 2.10
C VAL A 71 12.92 -0.60 2.58
N ASN A 72 13.15 -0.32 3.85
CA ASN A 72 14.44 -0.47 4.50
C ASN A 72 14.90 -1.93 4.49
N PRO A 73 16.19 -2.18 4.76
CA PRO A 73 16.73 -3.52 4.94
C PRO A 73 15.83 -4.38 5.85
N CYS A 74 15.48 -5.58 5.38
CA CYS A 74 14.59 -6.48 6.11
C CYS A 74 13.23 -5.89 6.48
N GLY A 75 12.72 -4.92 5.72
CA GLY A 75 11.36 -4.40 5.83
C GLY A 75 10.38 -5.13 4.91
N MET A 76 9.08 -4.96 5.14
CA MET A 76 8.04 -5.51 4.30
C MET A 76 6.89 -4.53 4.10
N ILE A 77 6.27 -4.59 2.92
CA ILE A 77 4.93 -4.09 2.70
C ILE A 77 3.97 -5.19 3.19
N LEU A 78 3.20 -4.91 4.25
CA LEU A 78 2.37 -5.91 4.95
C LEU A 78 1.34 -6.59 4.02
N PRO A 79 0.89 -7.82 4.31
CA PRO A 79 -0.19 -8.45 3.57
C PRO A 79 -1.47 -7.62 3.60
N HIS A 80 -1.90 -7.18 2.42
CA HIS A 80 -3.07 -6.33 2.24
C HIS A 80 -3.76 -6.57 0.90
N LEU A 81 -4.93 -5.95 0.74
CA LEU A 81 -5.64 -5.91 -0.53
C LEU A 81 -6.23 -4.51 -0.80
N HIS A 82 -6.51 -4.25 -2.07
CA HIS A 82 -7.16 -3.03 -2.56
C HIS A 82 -8.58 -3.38 -3.03
N PRO A 83 -9.65 -3.04 -2.27
CA PRO A 83 -11.02 -3.45 -2.59
C PRO A 83 -11.58 -2.79 -3.85
N ARG A 84 -11.02 -1.65 -4.26
CA ARG A 84 -11.53 -0.83 -5.39
C ARG A 84 -10.60 -0.74 -6.58
N ALA A 85 -9.45 -1.42 -6.57
CA ALA A 85 -8.50 -1.32 -7.67
C ALA A 85 -7.61 -2.54 -7.84
N ALA A 86 -7.29 -2.84 -9.09
CA ALA A 86 -6.10 -3.57 -9.48
C ALA A 86 -4.87 -2.66 -9.37
N GLN A 87 -3.68 -3.26 -9.29
CA GLN A 87 -2.44 -2.54 -9.04
C GLN A 87 -1.29 -3.08 -9.89
N VAL A 88 -0.62 -2.18 -10.60
CA VAL A 88 0.63 -2.45 -11.30
C VAL A 88 1.79 -1.97 -10.43
N TYR A 89 2.85 -2.77 -10.35
CA TYR A 89 4.07 -2.46 -9.64
C TYR A 89 5.25 -2.39 -10.60
N TYR A 90 6.20 -1.51 -10.29
CA TYR A 90 7.49 -1.40 -10.96
C TYR A 90 8.60 -1.20 -9.92
N ILE A 91 9.66 -2.00 -9.99
CA ILE A 91 10.79 -1.92 -9.06
C ILE A 91 11.80 -0.89 -9.57
N ILE A 92 11.98 0.18 -8.79
CA ILE A 92 12.90 1.28 -9.12
C ILE A 92 14.31 0.94 -8.67
N LYS A 93 14.45 0.28 -7.51
CA LYS A 93 15.75 -0.04 -6.95
C LYS A 93 15.71 -1.33 -6.13
N GLY A 94 16.75 -2.14 -6.31
CA GLY A 94 16.97 -3.32 -5.47
C GLY A 94 16.09 -4.50 -5.86
N LYS A 95 15.74 -5.32 -4.86
CA LYS A 95 15.06 -6.60 -5.05
C LYS A 95 14.05 -6.85 -3.95
N PHE A 96 12.93 -7.46 -4.31
CA PHE A 96 11.90 -7.90 -3.39
C PHE A 96 11.55 -9.36 -3.66
N GLU A 97 11.14 -10.06 -2.62
CA GLU A 97 10.22 -11.18 -2.78
C GLU A 97 8.80 -10.65 -2.67
N PHE A 98 7.89 -11.14 -3.50
CA PHE A 98 6.47 -10.87 -3.38
C PHE A 98 5.68 -12.17 -3.42
N GLY A 99 4.50 -12.13 -2.83
CA GLY A 99 3.53 -13.22 -2.94
C GLY A 99 2.11 -12.69 -3.00
N PHE A 100 1.23 -13.41 -3.69
CA PHE A 100 -0.18 -13.07 -3.75
C PHE A 100 -1.09 -14.27 -3.99
N ILE A 101 -2.36 -14.10 -3.64
CA ILE A 101 -3.48 -14.99 -3.98
C ILE A 101 -4.62 -14.15 -4.54
N GLN A 102 -5.25 -14.65 -5.61
CA GLN A 102 -6.36 -13.96 -6.25
C GLN A 102 -7.66 -14.14 -5.46
N GLU A 103 -8.01 -15.39 -5.13
CA GLU A 103 -9.21 -15.77 -4.39
C GLU A 103 -9.12 -17.23 -3.90
N ASN A 104 -10.12 -17.70 -3.15
CA ASN A 104 -10.18 -19.07 -2.64
C ASN A 104 -10.16 -20.09 -3.79
N GLY A 105 -9.28 -21.08 -3.69
CA GLY A 105 -9.11 -22.14 -4.69
C GLY A 105 -8.15 -21.79 -5.83
N ALA A 106 -7.72 -20.53 -5.94
CA ALA A 106 -6.65 -20.14 -6.85
C ALA A 106 -5.27 -20.58 -6.30
N ASN A 107 -4.30 -20.77 -7.20
CA ASN A 107 -2.93 -21.07 -6.81
C ASN A 107 -2.27 -19.87 -6.13
N TYR A 108 -1.48 -20.15 -5.11
CA TYR A 108 -0.57 -19.17 -4.53
C TYR A 108 0.60 -18.90 -5.49
N VAL A 109 0.95 -17.63 -5.67
CA VAL A 109 2.07 -17.20 -6.51
C VAL A 109 3.10 -16.50 -5.64
N GLN A 110 4.36 -16.91 -5.75
CA GLN A 110 5.49 -16.29 -5.05
C GLN A 110 6.71 -16.24 -5.96
N HIS A 111 7.31 -15.06 -6.09
CA HIS A 111 8.51 -14.87 -6.89
C HIS A 111 9.41 -13.78 -6.31
N THR A 112 10.65 -13.77 -6.81
CA THR A 112 11.54 -12.62 -6.69
C THR A 112 11.30 -11.67 -7.86
N ILE A 113 11.30 -10.37 -7.58
CA ILE A 113 11.27 -9.30 -8.56
C ILE A 113 12.39 -8.29 -8.25
N GLN A 114 13.05 -7.80 -9.29
CA GLN A 114 14.23 -6.93 -9.17
C GLN A 114 14.08 -5.65 -10.00
N GLU A 115 15.01 -4.73 -9.80
CA GLU A 115 15.12 -3.47 -10.52
C GLU A 115 14.86 -3.59 -12.03
N GLY A 116 13.99 -2.73 -12.54
CA GLY A 116 13.58 -2.73 -13.95
C GLY A 116 12.41 -3.66 -14.29
N GLN A 117 11.97 -4.50 -13.36
CA GLN A 117 10.84 -5.41 -13.57
C GLN A 117 9.53 -4.87 -13.00
N GLY A 118 8.41 -5.36 -13.54
CA GLY A 118 7.07 -5.06 -13.04
C GLY A 118 6.21 -6.30 -12.88
N THR A 119 5.14 -6.16 -12.09
CA THR A 119 4.11 -7.19 -11.88
C THR A 119 2.74 -6.52 -11.73
N VAL A 120 1.67 -7.30 -11.80
CA VAL A 120 0.30 -6.81 -11.64
C VAL A 120 -0.48 -7.72 -10.68
N PHE A 121 -1.26 -7.10 -9.80
CA PHE A 121 -2.24 -7.78 -8.95
C PHE A 121 -3.63 -7.30 -9.33
N SER A 122 -4.55 -8.24 -9.54
CA SER A 122 -5.93 -7.89 -9.87
C SER A 122 -6.62 -7.26 -8.65
N GLN A 123 -7.76 -6.60 -8.91
CA GLN A 123 -8.55 -5.99 -7.85
C GLN A 123 -8.90 -7.00 -6.75
N GLY A 124 -8.70 -6.60 -5.50
CA GLY A 124 -8.99 -7.42 -4.32
C GLY A 124 -8.00 -8.55 -4.04
N ALA A 125 -6.98 -8.77 -4.87
CA ALA A 125 -5.97 -9.79 -4.61
C ALA A 125 -5.20 -9.47 -3.32
N LEU A 126 -5.05 -10.46 -2.44
CA LEU A 126 -4.25 -10.35 -1.22
C LEU A 126 -2.78 -10.54 -1.58
N HIS A 127 -1.94 -9.55 -1.27
CA HIS A 127 -0.54 -9.53 -1.67
C HIS A 127 0.38 -8.85 -0.65
N TYR A 128 1.68 -9.10 -0.78
CA TYR A 128 2.73 -8.47 0.02
C TYR A 128 4.02 -8.29 -0.80
N PHE A 129 4.92 -7.42 -0.32
CA PHE A 129 6.32 -7.37 -0.75
C PHE A 129 7.23 -7.43 0.47
N ILE A 130 8.36 -8.12 0.38
CA ILE A 130 9.37 -8.13 1.44
C ILE A 130 10.75 -7.86 0.85
N ASN A 131 11.45 -6.88 1.44
CA ASN A 131 12.85 -6.62 1.17
C ASN A 131 13.68 -7.56 2.04
N ASN A 132 14.01 -8.73 1.51
CA ASN A 132 14.91 -9.68 2.14
C ASN A 132 16.39 -9.34 1.88
N GLU A 133 16.77 -8.08 1.71
CA GLU A 133 18.16 -7.66 1.52
C GLU A 133 18.65 -6.72 2.63
N CYS A 134 19.97 -6.53 2.70
CA CYS A 134 20.60 -5.66 3.70
C CYS A 134 20.73 -4.20 3.23
N GLN A 135 20.16 -3.86 2.08
CA GLN A 135 20.10 -2.52 1.51
C GLN A 135 18.65 -2.08 1.30
N GLU A 136 18.39 -0.77 1.32
CA GLU A 136 17.07 -0.23 0.98
C GLU A 136 16.70 -0.53 -0.48
N ALA A 137 15.44 -0.92 -0.69
CA ALA A 137 14.83 -1.16 -1.99
C ALA A 137 13.61 -0.24 -2.17
N SER A 138 13.24 0.04 -3.43
CA SER A 138 12.08 0.90 -3.71
C SER A 138 11.28 0.46 -4.92
N LEU A 139 9.98 0.75 -4.87
CA LEU A 139 9.02 0.44 -5.92
C LEU A 139 7.99 1.55 -6.06
N VAL A 140 7.41 1.66 -7.25
CA VAL A 140 6.20 2.44 -7.50
C VAL A 140 5.06 1.49 -7.78
N ALA A 141 3.89 1.87 -7.28
CA ALA A 141 2.63 1.22 -7.60
C ALA A 141 1.67 2.22 -8.24
N VAL A 142 0.90 1.75 -9.22
CA VAL A 142 -0.20 2.49 -9.85
C VAL A 142 -1.45 1.64 -9.76
N THR A 143 -2.52 2.22 -9.26
CA THR A 143 -3.83 1.57 -9.12
C THR A 143 -4.83 2.18 -10.09
N ASN A 144 -5.78 1.40 -10.59
CA ASN A 144 -6.83 1.86 -11.50
C ASN A 144 -8.06 2.46 -10.77
N SER A 145 -7.82 3.18 -9.67
CA SER A 145 -8.83 3.97 -8.98
C SER A 145 -8.17 5.18 -8.33
N GLU A 146 -8.83 6.34 -8.35
CA GLU A 146 -8.37 7.52 -7.61
C GLU A 146 -8.47 7.37 -6.08
N ASP A 147 -9.18 6.34 -5.62
CA ASP A 147 -9.18 5.89 -4.23
C ASP A 147 -9.27 4.36 -4.18
N PRO A 148 -8.12 3.65 -4.25
CA PRO A 148 -8.12 2.18 -4.29
C PRO A 148 -8.63 1.52 -3.01
N GLY A 149 -8.65 2.26 -1.89
CA GLY A 149 -8.85 1.71 -0.55
C GLY A 149 -7.73 0.76 -0.14
N ARG A 150 -7.73 0.31 1.11
CA ARG A 150 -6.79 -0.71 1.58
C ARG A 150 -7.40 -1.46 2.75
N ILE A 151 -7.20 -2.77 2.79
CA ILE A 151 -7.48 -3.61 3.96
C ILE A 151 -6.19 -4.34 4.33
N ASP A 152 -5.66 -4.03 5.52
CA ASP A 152 -4.54 -4.75 6.13
C ASP A 152 -5.08 -5.97 6.86
N VAL A 153 -4.71 -7.17 6.40
CA VAL A 153 -5.36 -8.42 6.84
C VAL A 153 -5.15 -8.68 8.33
N VAL A 154 -3.93 -8.41 8.83
CA VAL A 154 -3.60 -8.61 10.25
C VAL A 154 -4.40 -7.67 11.12
N ASP A 155 -4.51 -6.40 10.75
CA ASP A 155 -5.29 -5.42 11.52
C ASP A 155 -6.78 -5.75 11.52
N ALA A 156 -7.33 -6.13 10.35
CA ALA A 156 -8.72 -6.50 10.21
C ALA A 156 -9.09 -7.68 11.12
N LEU A 157 -8.27 -8.74 11.14
CA LEU A 157 -8.54 -9.94 11.94
C LEU A 157 -8.41 -9.71 13.44
N PHE A 158 -7.40 -8.95 13.86
CA PHE A 158 -7.03 -8.92 15.28
C PHE A 158 -7.42 -7.65 16.02
N ASN A 159 -7.63 -6.52 15.35
CA ASN A 159 -7.99 -5.25 15.99
C ASN A 159 -9.40 -4.80 15.64
N VAL A 160 -9.86 -5.04 14.40
CA VAL A 160 -11.17 -4.56 13.92
C VAL A 160 -12.29 -5.57 14.24
N PHE A 161 -12.10 -6.85 13.91
CA PHE A 161 -13.15 -7.85 14.16
C PHE A 161 -13.39 -8.11 15.66
N PRO A 162 -14.65 -8.39 16.05
CA PRO A 162 -14.93 -8.81 17.42
C PRO A 162 -14.12 -10.05 17.79
N GLN A 163 -13.52 -10.04 18.97
CA GLN A 163 -12.70 -11.16 19.43
C GLN A 163 -13.49 -12.47 19.47
N SER A 164 -14.77 -12.42 19.82
CA SER A 164 -15.67 -13.59 19.80
C SER A 164 -15.80 -14.18 18.39
N THR A 165 -15.89 -13.35 17.36
CA THR A 165 -15.92 -13.79 15.95
C THR A 165 -14.60 -14.45 15.54
N LEU A 166 -13.46 -13.88 15.93
CA LEU A 166 -12.15 -14.48 15.67
C LEU A 166 -11.99 -15.82 16.39
N ILE A 167 -12.36 -15.91 17.67
CA ILE A 167 -12.34 -17.16 18.45
C ILE A 167 -13.25 -18.21 17.80
N ALA A 168 -14.45 -17.83 17.38
CA ALA A 168 -15.36 -18.75 16.68
C ALA A 168 -14.77 -19.22 15.34
N THR A 169 -14.12 -18.32 14.59
CA THR A 169 -13.41 -18.66 13.34
C THR A 169 -12.29 -19.67 13.58
N LEU A 170 -11.66 -19.64 14.75
CA LEU A 170 -10.59 -20.53 15.17
C LEU A 170 -11.11 -21.73 15.99
N ASN A 171 -12.38 -22.14 15.80
CA ASN A 171 -12.99 -23.29 16.48
C ASN A 171 -12.90 -23.23 18.02
N GLY A 172 -13.10 -22.05 18.60
CA GLY A 172 -13.03 -21.83 20.04
C GLY A 172 -11.61 -21.64 20.57
N GLN A 173 -10.58 -21.74 19.73
CA GLN A 173 -9.21 -21.46 20.13
C GLN A 173 -9.00 -19.95 20.26
N ASN A 174 -8.52 -19.53 21.42
CA ASN A 174 -8.14 -18.14 21.65
C ASN A 174 -6.68 -17.95 21.25
N PRO A 175 -6.40 -17.27 20.12
CA PRO A 175 -5.02 -17.02 19.74
C PRO A 175 -4.40 -16.14 20.82
N THR A 176 -3.33 -16.63 21.46
CA THR A 176 -2.54 -15.85 22.42
C THR A 176 -1.69 -14.84 21.66
N ILE A 177 -2.34 -13.96 20.90
CA ILE A 177 -1.68 -12.88 20.18
C ILE A 177 -1.87 -11.65 21.03
N ASN A 178 -0.77 -11.21 21.62
CA ASN A 178 -0.76 -9.94 22.32
C ASN A 178 -1.00 -8.84 21.29
N ARG A 179 -2.18 -8.20 21.36
CA ARG A 179 -2.55 -7.11 20.45
C ARG A 179 -1.52 -5.98 20.44
N SER A 180 -0.75 -5.80 21.51
CA SER A 180 0.34 -4.82 21.54
C SER A 180 1.52 -5.14 20.61
N ILE A 181 1.64 -6.38 20.14
CA ILE A 181 2.64 -6.80 19.15
C ILE A 181 2.16 -6.50 17.72
N ILE A 182 0.85 -6.31 17.53
CA ILE A 182 0.26 -6.05 16.22
C ILE A 182 0.41 -4.57 15.89
N GLN A 183 1.45 -4.28 15.12
CA GLN A 183 1.67 -2.93 14.60
C GLN A 183 0.90 -2.76 13.29
N THR A 184 0.06 -1.74 13.24
CA THR A 184 -0.87 -1.44 12.13
C THR A 184 -0.24 -0.50 11.10
N ILE A 185 1.08 -0.54 10.98
CA ILE A 185 1.86 0.38 10.16
C ILE A 185 2.54 -0.39 9.03
N ASP A 186 2.37 0.12 7.83
CA ASP A 186 2.96 -0.39 6.60
C ASP A 186 3.87 0.69 5.99
N PRO A 187 5.18 0.46 5.78
CA PRO A 187 5.94 -0.82 5.95
C PRO A 187 6.09 -1.36 7.38
N ALA A 188 6.46 -2.64 7.56
CA ALA A 188 6.73 -3.26 8.87
C ALA A 188 8.03 -4.09 8.87
N LYS A 189 8.56 -4.38 10.07
CA LYS A 189 9.78 -5.20 10.21
C LYS A 189 9.53 -6.61 9.64
N GLY A 190 10.37 -7.04 8.72
CA GLY A 190 10.34 -8.36 8.08
C GLY A 190 10.93 -9.47 8.95
N THR A 191 11.38 -10.55 8.32
CA THR A 191 11.70 -11.81 9.02
C THR A 191 12.85 -11.69 10.02
N PRO A 192 12.78 -12.40 11.17
CA PRO A 192 13.89 -12.46 12.13
C PRO A 192 15.20 -12.99 11.54
N GLU A 193 15.10 -13.88 10.54
CA GLU A 193 16.25 -14.39 9.81
C GLU A 193 16.99 -13.29 9.04
N CYS A 194 16.27 -12.51 8.23
CA CYS A 194 16.87 -11.39 7.51
C CYS A 194 17.54 -10.41 8.48
N ARG A 195 16.84 -10.03 9.56
CA ARG A 195 17.35 -9.07 10.53
C ARG A 195 18.64 -9.54 11.20
N ARG A 196 18.74 -10.82 11.54
CA ARG A 196 19.98 -11.42 12.06
C ARG A 196 21.11 -11.39 11.03
N ARG A 197 20.84 -11.80 9.79
CA ARG A 197 21.83 -11.80 8.70
C ARG A 197 22.37 -10.38 8.43
N CYS A 198 21.49 -9.38 8.46
CA CYS A 198 21.84 -7.98 8.21
C CYS A 198 22.30 -7.20 9.45
N LYS A 199 22.39 -7.84 10.62
CA LYS A 199 22.82 -7.21 11.89
C LYS A 199 21.96 -6.00 12.29
N LEU A 200 20.64 -6.13 12.12
CA LEU A 200 19.62 -5.11 12.44
C LEU A 200 18.86 -5.42 13.74
N SER A 201 19.39 -6.36 14.53
CA SER A 201 18.85 -6.83 15.81
C SER A 201 19.37 -5.99 16.97
#